data_AF-A0A0G0FR94-F1
#
_entry.id   AF-A0A0G0FR94-F1
#
_cell.length_a   1.000
_cell.length_b   1.000
_cell.length_c   1.000
_cell.angle_alpha   90.00
_cell.angle_beta   90.00
_cell.angle_gamma   90.00
#
_symmetry.space_group_name_H-M   'P 1'
#
loop_
_entity.id
_entity.type
_entity.pdbx_description
1 polymer ?
#
loop_
_entity_poly.entity_id
_entity_poly.type
_entity_poly.pdbx_seq_one_letter_code
_entity_poly.pdbx_strand_id
1 'polypeptide(L)'
;MKMFKGVKIKKALRKLKNQPTDEAFLKLLREKLVSYVEKTPFVRNEREESLYFQRFSPLFNVFNAKMFKTMPIAIILGLIGIGASAATVAASQNSLPGDTLYPVKILSEDARLAVIFNDESETKARMNLAQRRVEEISELITEAKLNTSITGEQIGKLELSLNKALDNFNSHLDIVSVKANEFQDKGESEKAF
;
A
#
# COMPACT_ATOMS: atom_id res chain seq x y z
N MET A 1 8.28 40.94 12.64
CA MET A 1 8.16 40.11 11.42
C MET A 1 8.87 40.79 10.25
N LYS A 2 10.09 40.37 9.91
CA LYS A 2 10.80 40.69 8.65
C LYS A 2 11.72 39.52 8.29
N MET A 3 11.37 38.83 7.21
CA MET A 3 12.09 37.70 6.62
C MET A 3 13.44 38.16 6.05
N PHE A 4 14.54 37.48 6.40
CA PHE A 4 15.80 37.57 5.65
C PHE A 4 16.06 36.29 4.83
N LYS A 5 15.40 36.27 3.66
CA LYS A 5 15.83 35.79 2.33
C LYS A 5 17.02 34.80 2.28
N GLY A 6 16.73 33.51 2.37
CA GLY A 6 17.68 32.40 2.09
C GLY A 6 18.01 32.17 0.60
N VAL A 7 18.23 33.20 -0.23
CA VAL A 7 18.32 33.04 -1.70
C VAL A 7 19.68 33.42 -2.32
N LYS A 8 20.75 33.70 -1.55
CA LYS A 8 22.05 34.08 -2.17
C LYS A 8 23.27 33.20 -1.85
N ILE A 9 23.18 32.31 -0.85
CA ILE A 9 24.35 31.52 -0.39
C ILE A 9 24.73 30.43 -1.39
N LYS A 10 23.78 29.61 -1.86
CA LYS A 10 24.08 28.54 -2.84
C LYS A 10 24.69 29.09 -4.14
N LYS A 11 24.23 30.25 -4.60
CA LYS A 11 24.76 30.90 -5.82
C LYS A 11 26.17 31.46 -5.61
N ALA A 12 26.48 31.97 -4.41
CA ALA A 12 27.82 32.43 -4.04
C ALA A 12 28.80 31.27 -3.89
N LEU A 13 28.40 30.18 -3.21
CA LEU A 13 29.23 28.98 -3.03
C LEU A 13 29.55 28.29 -4.37
N ARG A 14 28.59 28.26 -5.31
CA ARG A 14 28.80 27.68 -6.64
C ARG A 14 29.81 28.48 -7.48
N LYS A 15 29.94 29.79 -7.26
CA LYS A 15 30.96 30.63 -7.91
C LYS A 15 32.37 30.40 -7.34
N LEU A 16 32.47 30.14 -6.04
CA LEU A 16 33.75 29.85 -5.37
C LEU A 16 34.35 28.49 -5.77
N LYS A 17 33.52 27.52 -6.14
CA LYS A 17 33.98 26.18 -6.57
C LYS A 17 34.94 26.21 -7.77
N ASN A 18 34.88 27.24 -8.60
CA ASN A 18 35.63 27.30 -9.87
C ASN A 18 36.77 28.34 -9.85
N GLN A 19 37.10 28.90 -8.69
CA GLN A 19 38.15 29.90 -8.55
C GLN A 19 39.43 29.22 -8.01
N PRO A 20 40.62 29.48 -8.56
CA PRO A 20 41.84 28.86 -8.07
C PRO A 20 42.06 29.25 -6.60
N THR A 21 42.20 28.24 -5.75
CA THR A 21 42.39 28.38 -4.30
C THR A 21 43.81 28.89 -4.03
N ASP A 22 44.03 30.20 -4.26
CA ASP A 22 45.32 30.86 -4.00
C ASP A 22 45.57 30.97 -2.48
N GLU A 23 46.82 30.76 -2.06
CA GLU A 23 47.23 30.75 -0.65
C GLU A 23 47.03 32.14 -0.01
N ALA A 24 47.22 33.19 -0.81
CA ALA A 24 46.94 34.57 -0.40
C ALA A 24 45.45 34.79 -0.10
N PHE A 25 44.56 34.18 -0.89
CA PHE A 25 43.11 34.25 -0.66
C PHE A 25 42.70 33.53 0.63
N LEU A 26 43.28 32.36 0.90
CA LEU A 26 43.00 31.61 2.14
C LEU A 26 43.43 32.38 3.39
N LYS A 27 44.58 33.06 3.32
CA LYS A 27 45.07 33.90 4.41
C LYS A 27 44.12 35.07 4.69
N LEU A 28 43.69 35.76 3.64
CA LEU A 28 42.73 36.86 3.71
C LEU A 28 41.36 36.41 4.22
N LEU A 29 40.91 35.23 3.79
CA LEU A 29 39.66 34.64 4.26
C LEU A 29 39.74 34.33 5.75
N ARG A 30 40.83 33.69 6.19
CA ARG A 30 41.06 33.38 7.61
C ARG A 30 41.04 34.64 8.45
N GLU A 31 41.77 35.68 8.04
CA GLU A 31 41.83 36.94 8.76
C GLU A 31 40.45 37.61 8.86
N LYS A 32 39.71 37.62 7.76
CA LYS A 32 38.36 38.18 7.72
C LYS A 32 37.37 37.39 8.57
N LEU A 33 37.45 36.07 8.59
CA LEU A 33 36.60 35.21 9.42
C LEU A 33 36.93 35.35 10.90
N VAL A 34 38.22 35.37 11.26
CA VAL A 34 38.66 35.59 12.64
C VAL A 34 38.16 36.94 13.14
N SER A 35 38.31 38.02 12.36
CA SER A 35 37.79 39.34 12.74
C SER A 35 36.26 39.38 12.86
N TYR A 36 35.54 38.53 12.11
CA TYR A 36 34.08 38.45 12.21
C TYR A 36 33.64 37.70 13.47
N VAL A 37 34.29 36.59 13.78
CA VAL A 37 34.04 35.78 14.99
C VAL A 37 34.41 36.55 16.26
N GLU A 38 35.50 37.32 16.21
CA GLU A 38 35.95 38.12 17.34
C GLU A 38 35.05 39.34 17.61
N LYS A 39 34.50 39.96 16.55
CA LYS A 39 33.55 41.08 16.67
C LYS A 39 32.12 40.66 17.03
N THR A 40 31.77 39.39 16.84
CA THR A 40 30.52 38.82 17.33
C THR A 40 30.84 37.72 18.33
N PRO A 41 31.13 38.04 19.61
CA PRO A 41 31.23 37.00 20.61
C PRO A 41 29.91 36.22 20.57
N PHE A 42 29.97 34.95 20.20
CA PHE A 42 28.84 34.06 20.36
C PHE A 42 28.72 33.82 21.86
N VAL A 43 28.11 34.77 22.57
CA VAL A 43 27.76 34.64 23.97
C VAL A 43 26.76 33.50 24.03
N ARG A 44 27.26 32.30 24.34
CA ARG A 44 26.43 31.17 24.72
C ARG A 44 25.84 31.50 26.09
N ASN A 45 24.77 32.28 26.09
CA ASN A 45 24.05 32.62 27.30
C ASN A 45 23.14 31.43 27.64
N GLU A 46 23.52 30.65 28.65
CA GLU A 46 22.81 29.43 29.07
C GLU A 46 21.57 29.70 29.93
N ARG A 47 20.89 30.83 29.74
CA ARG A 47 19.69 31.17 30.52
C ARG A 47 18.77 32.04 29.68
N GLU A 48 17.86 31.43 28.93
CA GLU A 48 16.49 31.87 28.64
C GLU A 48 15.78 30.73 27.90
N GLU A 49 15.53 29.63 28.59
CA GLU A 49 14.49 28.70 28.17
C GLU A 49 13.17 29.12 28.82
N SER A 50 12.29 29.76 28.06
CA SER A 50 10.84 29.46 28.06
C SER A 50 10.07 30.53 27.29
N LEU A 51 8.96 30.10 26.65
CA LEU A 51 7.84 30.92 26.15
C LEU A 51 7.75 31.27 24.65
N TYR A 52 8.48 30.61 23.73
CA TYR A 52 8.23 30.79 22.28
C TYR A 52 7.87 29.55 21.46
N PHE A 53 7.66 28.38 22.07
CA PHE A 53 7.23 27.18 21.34
C PHE A 53 5.78 26.73 21.61
N GLN A 54 4.87 27.66 21.93
CA GLN A 54 3.46 27.34 22.18
C GLN A 54 2.56 27.46 20.94
N ARG A 55 3.06 27.16 19.73
CA ARG A 55 2.19 27.05 18.54
C ARG A 55 2.78 26.27 17.36
N PHE A 56 3.37 25.11 17.60
CA PHE A 56 3.43 24.06 16.58
C PHE A 56 2.44 22.95 16.99
N SER A 57 1.56 22.59 16.04
CA SER A 57 0.34 21.79 16.23
C SER A 57 0.55 20.44 16.96
N PRO A 58 -0.47 19.88 17.63
CA PRO A 58 -0.38 18.72 18.51
C PRO A 58 -0.20 17.36 17.80
N LEU A 59 0.10 17.32 16.50
CA LEU A 59 0.19 16.06 15.75
C LEU A 59 1.53 15.31 15.89
N PHE A 60 2.60 15.96 16.37
CA PHE A 60 3.91 15.32 16.50
C PHE A 60 4.23 14.78 17.91
N ASN A 61 3.30 14.93 18.87
CA ASN A 61 3.51 14.54 20.27
C ASN A 61 2.94 13.16 20.64
N VAL A 62 2.89 12.23 19.69
CA VAL A 62 2.69 10.79 19.97
C VAL A 62 3.99 10.07 20.39
N PHE A 63 5.14 10.74 20.36
CA PHE A 63 6.43 10.20 20.82
C PHE A 63 6.64 10.40 22.34
N ASN A 64 5.67 9.98 23.15
CA ASN A 64 5.88 9.88 24.59
C ASN A 64 6.74 8.64 24.89
N ALA A 65 7.98 8.83 25.37
CA ALA A 65 8.98 7.77 25.61
C ALA A 65 8.51 6.63 26.54
N LYS A 66 7.43 6.83 27.31
CA LYS A 66 6.80 5.77 28.13
C LYS A 66 5.94 4.79 27.31
N MET A 67 5.45 5.17 26.13
CA MET A 67 4.63 4.32 25.25
C MET A 67 5.46 3.28 24.47
N PHE A 68 6.79 3.45 24.40
CA PHE A 68 7.71 2.51 23.75
C PHE A 68 8.01 1.24 24.56
N LYS A 69 7.58 1.14 25.83
CA LYS A 69 7.78 -0.07 26.65
C LYS A 69 6.81 -1.20 26.31
N THR A 70 5.62 -0.88 25.80
CA THR A 70 4.59 -1.83 25.35
C THR A 70 4.52 -1.98 23.82
N MET A 71 5.16 -1.08 23.08
CA MET A 71 5.24 -1.10 21.61
C MET A 71 5.81 -2.39 20.98
N PRO A 72 6.83 -3.09 21.53
CA PRO A 72 7.30 -4.33 20.93
C PRO A 72 6.22 -5.42 21.00
N ILE A 73 5.46 -5.51 22.09
CA ILE A 73 4.39 -6.50 22.24
C ILE A 73 3.23 -6.18 21.28
N ALA A 74 2.83 -4.92 21.15
CA ALA A 74 1.78 -4.54 20.21
C ALA A 74 2.18 -4.78 18.74
N ILE A 75 3.44 -4.52 18.38
CA ILE A 75 3.97 -4.82 17.04
C ILE A 75 4.04 -6.33 16.83
N ILE A 76 4.53 -7.10 17.81
CA ILE A 76 4.58 -8.57 17.73
C ILE A 76 3.18 -9.16 17.60
N LEU A 77 2.22 -8.70 18.41
CA LEU A 77 0.81 -9.12 18.33
C LEU A 77 0.18 -8.70 17.00
N GLY A 78 0.50 -7.51 16.48
CA GLY A 78 0.09 -7.05 15.16
C GLY A 78 0.68 -7.91 14.03
N LEU A 79 1.97 -8.26 14.10
CA LEU A 79 2.64 -9.14 13.16
C LEU A 79 2.13 -10.59 13.25
N ILE A 80 1.79 -11.07 14.44
CA ILE A 80 1.14 -12.38 14.63
C ILE A 80 -0.29 -12.34 14.06
N GLY A 81 -1.05 -11.26 14.27
CA GLY A 81 -2.40 -11.11 13.71
C GLY A 81 -2.40 -11.00 12.18
N ILE A 82 -1.47 -10.23 11.61
CA ILE A 82 -1.28 -10.09 10.15
C ILE A 82 -0.71 -11.40 9.56
N GLY A 83 0.24 -12.04 10.24
CA GLY A 83 0.83 -13.31 9.82
C GLY A 83 -0.16 -14.47 9.88
N ALA A 84 -0.97 -14.54 10.94
CA ALA A 84 -2.05 -15.53 11.06
C ALA A 84 -3.10 -15.32 9.97
N SER A 85 -3.50 -14.07 9.69
CA SER A 85 -4.44 -13.78 8.60
C SER A 85 -3.86 -14.08 7.21
N ALA A 86 -2.57 -13.80 6.96
CA ALA A 86 -1.91 -14.19 5.71
C ALA A 86 -1.86 -15.71 5.52
N ALA A 87 -1.59 -16.47 6.59
CA ALA A 87 -1.62 -17.93 6.57
C ALA A 87 -3.03 -18.47 6.30
N THR A 88 -4.07 -17.88 6.90
CA THR A 88 -5.47 -18.24 6.63
C THR A 88 -5.88 -17.93 5.20
N VAL A 89 -5.49 -16.77 4.65
CA VAL A 89 -5.74 -16.41 3.26
C VAL A 89 -5.03 -17.40 2.33
N ALA A 90 -3.78 -17.74 2.59
CA ALA A 90 -3.04 -18.72 1.80
C ALA A 90 -3.70 -20.10 1.83
N ALA A 91 -4.10 -20.58 3.01
CA ALA A 91 -4.82 -21.84 3.16
C ALA A 91 -6.17 -21.83 2.42
N SER A 92 -6.89 -20.70 2.44
CA SER A 92 -8.18 -20.56 1.75
C SER A 92 -8.07 -20.68 0.23
N GLN A 93 -6.91 -20.44 -0.38
CA GLN A 93 -6.76 -20.52 -1.84
C GLN A 93 -7.06 -21.90 -2.41
N ASN A 94 -6.85 -22.96 -1.63
CA ASN A 94 -7.13 -24.34 -2.01
C ASN A 94 -8.53 -24.82 -1.58
N SER A 95 -9.33 -23.96 -0.95
CA SER A 95 -10.69 -24.31 -0.55
C SER A 95 -11.64 -24.31 -1.75
N LEU A 96 -12.55 -25.27 -1.75
CA LEU A 96 -13.64 -25.42 -2.71
C LEU A 96 -14.92 -24.75 -2.19
N PRO A 97 -15.86 -24.41 -3.09
CA PRO A 97 -17.19 -23.97 -2.68
C PRO A 97 -17.79 -24.97 -1.69
N GLY A 98 -18.25 -24.48 -0.54
CA GLY A 98 -18.78 -25.32 0.54
C GLY A 98 -17.79 -25.61 1.67
N ASP A 99 -16.50 -25.43 1.44
CA ASP A 99 -15.48 -25.53 2.48
C ASP A 99 -15.54 -24.37 3.49
N THR A 100 -15.03 -24.64 4.69
CA THR A 100 -15.01 -23.69 5.80
C THR A 100 -14.26 -22.40 5.49
N LEU A 101 -13.16 -22.48 4.73
CA LEU A 101 -12.32 -21.33 4.39
C LEU A 101 -12.70 -20.65 3.06
N TYR A 102 -13.69 -21.18 2.32
CA TYR A 102 -14.10 -20.59 1.05
C TYR A 102 -14.54 -19.12 1.15
N PRO A 103 -15.28 -18.68 2.19
CA PRO A 103 -15.59 -17.27 2.35
C PRO A 103 -14.34 -16.38 2.45
N VAL A 104 -13.24 -16.88 3.05
CA VAL A 104 -11.97 -16.15 3.13
C VAL A 104 -11.33 -16.02 1.76
N LYS A 105 -11.42 -17.06 0.92
CA LYS A 105 -10.96 -17.04 -0.47
C LYS A 105 -11.66 -15.94 -1.25
N ILE A 106 -13.00 -15.91 -1.23
CA ILE A 106 -13.81 -14.89 -1.91
C ILE A 106 -13.44 -13.48 -1.45
N LEU A 107 -13.39 -13.24 -0.13
CA LEU A 107 -13.00 -11.94 0.42
C LEU A 107 -11.60 -11.51 -0.02
N SER A 108 -10.66 -12.44 -0.12
CA SER A 108 -9.30 -12.15 -0.59
C SER A 108 -9.25 -11.79 -2.08
N GLU A 109 -10.10 -12.42 -2.89
CA GLU A 109 -10.23 -12.16 -4.32
C GLU A 109 -10.92 -10.81 -4.57
N ASP A 110 -11.97 -10.48 -3.82
CA ASP A 110 -12.64 -9.18 -3.85
C ASP A 110 -11.69 -8.04 -3.44
N ALA A 111 -10.91 -8.24 -2.38
CA ALA A 111 -9.90 -7.28 -1.96
C ALA A 111 -8.84 -7.06 -3.06
N ARG A 112 -8.46 -8.12 -3.78
CA ARG A 112 -7.56 -8.03 -4.93
C ARG A 112 -8.19 -7.26 -6.09
N LEU A 113 -9.46 -7.48 -6.39
CA LEU A 113 -10.17 -6.73 -7.43
C LEU A 113 -10.30 -5.25 -7.08
N ALA A 114 -10.57 -4.92 -5.81
CA ALA A 114 -10.76 -3.54 -5.34
C ALA A 114 -9.51 -2.64 -5.49
N VAL A 115 -8.32 -3.22 -5.60
CA VAL A 115 -7.06 -2.48 -5.80
C VAL A 115 -6.64 -2.39 -7.28
N ILE A 116 -7.41 -2.96 -8.20
CA ILE A 116 -7.16 -2.86 -9.64
C ILE A 116 -7.86 -1.64 -10.19
N PHE A 117 -7.09 -0.65 -10.67
CA PHE A 117 -7.63 0.61 -11.19
C PHE A 117 -7.75 0.67 -12.72
N ASN A 118 -7.18 -0.29 -13.45
CA ASN A 118 -7.25 -0.35 -14.90
C ASN A 118 -8.35 -1.33 -15.33
N ASP A 119 -9.32 -0.86 -16.13
CA ASP A 119 -10.45 -1.65 -16.62
C ASP A 119 -10.03 -2.91 -17.39
N GLU A 120 -8.97 -2.85 -18.20
CA GLU A 120 -8.45 -4.03 -18.93
C GLU A 120 -7.90 -5.07 -17.95
N SER A 121 -7.16 -4.60 -16.95
CA SER A 121 -6.57 -5.46 -15.92
C SER A 121 -7.64 -6.08 -15.02
N GLU A 122 -8.69 -5.34 -14.70
CA GLU A 122 -9.82 -5.84 -13.90
C GLU A 122 -10.60 -6.88 -14.69
N THR A 123 -10.87 -6.62 -15.97
CA THR A 123 -11.56 -7.56 -16.87
C THR A 123 -10.79 -8.87 -16.95
N LYS A 124 -9.48 -8.81 -17.19
CA LYS A 124 -8.61 -10.00 -17.20
C LYS A 124 -8.62 -10.73 -15.85
N ALA A 125 -8.58 -10.00 -14.73
CA ALA A 125 -8.64 -10.60 -13.40
C ALA A 125 -9.96 -11.34 -13.16
N ARG A 126 -11.11 -10.73 -13.53
CA ARG A 126 -12.43 -11.37 -13.44
C ARG A 126 -12.55 -12.60 -14.33
N MET A 127 -12.01 -12.57 -15.55
CA MET A 127 -11.96 -13.75 -16.43
C MET A 127 -11.17 -14.90 -15.81
N ASN A 128 -10.02 -14.60 -15.18
CA ASN A 128 -9.24 -15.63 -14.48
C ASN A 128 -10.02 -16.23 -13.29
N LEU A 129 -10.76 -15.41 -12.54
CA LEU A 129 -11.62 -15.89 -11.45
C LEU A 129 -12.76 -16.77 -11.99
N ALA A 130 -13.40 -16.36 -13.08
CA ALA A 130 -14.42 -17.16 -13.76
C ALA A 130 -13.86 -18.52 -14.22
N GLN A 131 -12.69 -18.55 -14.85
CA GLN A 131 -12.02 -19.79 -15.22
C GLN A 131 -11.77 -20.67 -13.98
N ARG A 132 -11.32 -20.08 -12.87
CA ARG A 132 -11.08 -20.81 -11.63
C ARG A 132 -12.36 -21.44 -11.06
N ARG A 133 -13.53 -20.82 -11.23
CA ARG A 133 -14.82 -21.45 -10.84
C ARG A 133 -15.15 -22.67 -11.68
N VAL A 134 -14.80 -22.67 -12.97
CA VAL A 134 -14.96 -23.85 -13.81
C VAL A 134 -14.06 -24.99 -13.34
N GLU A 135 -12.83 -24.68 -12.94
CA GLU A 135 -11.89 -25.66 -12.36
C GLU A 135 -12.44 -26.22 -11.03
N GLU A 136 -12.97 -25.37 -10.14
CA GLU A 136 -13.61 -25.79 -8.88
C GLU A 136 -14.82 -26.70 -9.12
N ILE A 137 -15.67 -26.38 -10.10
CA ILE A 137 -16.81 -27.22 -10.49
C ILE A 137 -16.33 -28.59 -10.99
N SER A 138 -15.29 -28.62 -11.81
CA SER A 138 -14.70 -29.87 -12.31
C SER A 138 -14.15 -30.73 -11.16
N GLU A 139 -13.49 -30.10 -10.19
CA GLU A 139 -12.95 -30.77 -9.00
C GLU A 139 -14.08 -31.36 -8.15
N LEU A 140 -15.11 -30.58 -7.84
CA LEU A 140 -16.30 -31.03 -7.11
C LEU A 140 -16.98 -32.24 -7.78
N ILE A 141 -17.13 -32.21 -9.10
CA ILE A 141 -17.71 -33.33 -9.87
C ILE A 141 -16.81 -34.56 -9.80
N THR A 142 -15.49 -34.37 -9.83
CA THR A 142 -14.52 -35.46 -9.77
C THR A 142 -14.51 -36.11 -8.38
N GLU A 143 -14.51 -35.31 -7.31
CA GLU A 143 -14.61 -35.79 -5.93
C GLU A 143 -15.90 -36.57 -5.70
N ALA A 144 -17.03 -36.08 -6.21
CA ALA A 144 -18.32 -36.76 -6.13
C ALA A 144 -18.29 -38.12 -6.84
N LYS A 145 -17.62 -38.24 -7.99
CA LYS A 145 -17.49 -39.49 -8.74
C LYS A 145 -16.61 -40.53 -8.06
N LEU A 146 -15.55 -40.08 -7.37
CA LEU A 146 -14.62 -40.96 -6.65
C LEU A 146 -15.24 -41.52 -5.36
N ASN A 147 -16.17 -40.79 -4.76
CA ASN A 147 -16.92 -41.24 -3.58
C ASN A 147 -18.02 -42.23 -3.97
N THR A 148 -17.74 -43.52 -3.80
CA THR A 148 -18.64 -44.65 -4.14
C THR A 148 -19.86 -44.78 -3.22
N SER A 149 -20.02 -43.93 -2.19
CA SER A 149 -21.13 -43.98 -1.23
C SER A 149 -21.53 -42.58 -0.74
N ILE A 150 -21.91 -41.73 -1.69
CA ILE A 150 -22.46 -40.39 -1.41
C ILE A 150 -23.81 -40.52 -0.68
N THR A 151 -23.93 -39.90 0.50
CA THR A 151 -25.20 -39.84 1.24
C THR A 151 -26.07 -38.66 0.77
N GLY A 152 -27.37 -38.67 1.09
CA GLY A 152 -28.26 -37.55 0.74
C GLY A 152 -27.81 -36.18 1.26
N GLU A 153 -27.17 -36.14 2.43
CA GLU A 153 -26.59 -34.90 2.99
C GLU A 153 -25.42 -34.39 2.13
N GLN A 154 -24.56 -35.29 1.65
CA GLN A 154 -23.43 -34.93 0.80
C GLN A 154 -23.90 -34.45 -0.58
N ILE A 155 -25.00 -35.00 -1.11
CA ILE A 155 -25.63 -34.52 -2.35
C ILE A 155 -26.12 -33.08 -2.17
N GLY A 156 -26.83 -32.77 -1.08
CA GLY A 156 -27.30 -31.41 -0.82
C GLY A 156 -26.15 -30.41 -0.63
N LYS A 157 -25.06 -30.82 0.01
CA LYS A 157 -23.83 -30.01 0.12
C LYS A 157 -23.19 -29.77 -1.24
N LEU A 158 -23.08 -30.81 -2.07
CA LEU A 158 -22.54 -30.71 -3.43
C LEU A 158 -23.36 -29.76 -4.31
N GLU A 159 -24.70 -29.86 -4.28
CA GLU A 159 -25.59 -28.95 -5.00
C GLU A 159 -25.38 -27.50 -4.55
N LEU A 160 -25.29 -27.26 -3.24
CA LEU A 160 -25.02 -25.94 -2.69
C LEU A 160 -23.65 -25.40 -3.16
N SER A 161 -22.63 -26.26 -3.16
CA SER A 161 -21.28 -25.92 -3.62
C SER A 161 -21.26 -25.56 -5.10
N LEU A 162 -21.92 -26.35 -5.95
CA LEU A 162 -22.03 -26.09 -7.39
C LEU A 162 -22.76 -24.78 -7.66
N ASN A 163 -23.91 -24.55 -7.00
CA ASN A 163 -24.67 -23.32 -7.17
C ASN A 163 -23.84 -22.09 -6.78
N LYS A 164 -23.10 -22.14 -5.67
CA LYS A 164 -22.20 -21.05 -5.28
C LYS A 164 -21.11 -20.76 -6.32
N ALA A 165 -20.52 -21.80 -6.90
CA ALA A 165 -19.50 -21.65 -7.93
C ALA A 165 -20.09 -21.03 -9.21
N LEU A 166 -21.28 -21.47 -9.62
CA LEU A 166 -22.00 -20.96 -10.78
C LEU A 166 -22.45 -19.51 -10.59
N ASP A 167 -22.98 -19.16 -9.42
CA ASP A 167 -23.38 -17.79 -9.10
C ASP A 167 -22.17 -16.84 -9.17
N ASN A 168 -21.04 -17.27 -8.60
CA ASN A 168 -19.81 -16.47 -8.65
C ASN A 168 -19.27 -16.34 -10.08
N PHE A 169 -19.28 -17.43 -10.85
CA PHE A 169 -18.92 -17.42 -12.27
C PHE A 169 -19.78 -16.44 -13.08
N ASN A 170 -21.10 -16.54 -12.96
CA ASN A 170 -22.05 -15.67 -13.66
C ASN A 170 -21.83 -14.21 -13.27
N SER A 171 -21.60 -13.92 -11.99
CA SER A 171 -21.31 -12.55 -11.53
C SER A 171 -20.07 -11.94 -12.19
N HIS A 172 -19.03 -12.76 -12.42
CA HIS A 172 -17.83 -12.31 -13.12
C HIS A 172 -18.10 -12.10 -14.62
N LEU A 173 -18.86 -12.99 -15.25
CA LEU A 173 -19.24 -12.87 -16.66
C LEU A 173 -20.12 -11.65 -16.93
N ASP A 174 -21.09 -11.37 -16.07
CA ASP A 174 -21.98 -10.21 -16.23
C ASP A 174 -21.16 -8.92 -16.27
N ILE A 175 -20.23 -8.75 -15.33
CA ILE A 175 -19.36 -7.57 -15.26
C ILE A 175 -18.43 -7.49 -16.47
N VAL A 176 -17.84 -8.61 -16.89
CA VAL A 176 -16.98 -8.66 -18.08
C VAL A 176 -17.76 -8.31 -19.34
N SER A 177 -18.99 -8.80 -19.48
CA SER A 177 -19.84 -8.52 -20.65
C SER A 177 -20.25 -7.04 -20.73
N VAL A 178 -20.58 -6.42 -19.59
CA VAL A 178 -20.87 -4.98 -19.51
C VAL A 178 -19.65 -4.16 -19.90
N LYS A 179 -18.48 -4.44 -19.32
CA LYS A 179 -17.24 -3.71 -19.65
C LYS A 179 -16.81 -3.91 -21.10
N ALA A 180 -16.98 -5.11 -21.66
CA ALA A 180 -16.67 -5.39 -23.06
C ALA A 180 -17.50 -4.51 -24.02
N ASN A 181 -18.78 -4.29 -23.71
CA ASN A 181 -19.65 -3.40 -24.49
C ASN A 181 -19.22 -1.93 -24.36
N GLU A 182 -18.82 -1.46 -23.17
CA GLU A 182 -18.31 -0.10 -22.98
C GLU A 182 -17.02 0.18 -23.78
N PHE A 183 -16.15 -0.81 -23.93
CA PHE A 183 -14.94 -0.68 -24.74
C PHE A 183 -15.25 -0.57 -26.23
N GLN A 184 -16.27 -1.29 -26.73
CA GLN A 184 -16.69 -1.18 -28.12
C GLN A 184 -17.28 0.20 -28.42
N ASP A 185 -18.14 0.72 -27.53
CA ASP A 185 -18.76 2.05 -27.67
C ASP A 185 -17.71 3.18 -27.66
N LYS A 186 -16.73 3.12 -26.76
CA LYS A 186 -15.61 4.10 -26.72
C LYS A 186 -14.75 4.04 -27.99
N GLY A 187 -14.46 2.84 -28.51
CA GLY A 187 -13.67 2.64 -29.71
C GLY A 187 -14.36 3.07 -31.01
N GLU A 188 -15.70 3.11 -31.03
CA GLU A 188 -16.47 3.73 -32.11
C GLU A 188 -16.49 5.26 -32.00
N SER A 189 -16.57 5.81 -30.78
CA SER A 189 -16.53 7.26 -30.55
C SER A 189 -15.19 7.91 -30.93
N GLU A 190 -14.05 7.24 -30.71
CA GLU A 190 -12.73 7.74 -31.11
C GLU A 190 -12.48 7.70 -32.62
N LYS A 191 -13.20 6.84 -33.36
CA LYS A 191 -13.11 6.77 -34.84
C LYS A 191 -14.06 7.74 -35.55
N ALA A 192 -14.92 8.44 -34.80
CA ALA A 192 -15.91 9.37 -35.33
C ALA A 192 -15.44 10.85 -35.34
N PHE A 193 -14.22 11.12 -34.88
CA PHE A 193 -13.52 12.41 -34.96
C PHE A 193 -12.23 12.31 -35.80
#